data_AF-A0A2K1NA11-F1
#
_entry.id   AF-A0A2K1NA11-F1
#
_cell.length_a   1.000
_cell.length_b   1.000
_cell.length_c   1.000
_cell.angle_alpha   90.00
_cell.angle_beta   90.00
_cell.angle_gamma   90.00
#
_symmetry.space_group_name_H-M   'P 1'
#
loop_
_entity.id
_entity.type
_entity.pdbx_description
1 polymer ?
#
loop_
_entity_poly.entity_id
_entity_poly.type
_entity_poly.pdbx_seq_one_letter_code
_entity_poly.pdbx_strand_id
1 'polypeptide(L)'
;MEKLMDKETQNKVREILEELTEPVQIFLFKNDGEYSEIVEQLLGELKELDDRIKVDTYHSDSEEINNYDIERDLFPAMVILDSEGNDYGIRYYGIPSGYEFTTLLQNLIAVSNNSVTSFSDENKEKLSQIDKKMRIRVFVTPTCPYCPRAVFAAHQAAMLNPNITGEMIEANEFDRISFEYGVSSVPHTVIEVKESEEWVKKGEFVGAYPENSFVEEVLKAVE
;
A
#
# COMPACT_ATOMS: atom_id res chain seq x y z
N MET A 1 -9.20 13.05 22.75
CA MET A 1 -9.25 11.70 22.17
C MET A 1 -8.21 10.86 22.88
N GLU A 2 -8.54 9.62 23.24
CA GLU A 2 -7.55 8.67 23.75
C GLU A 2 -6.65 8.25 22.57
N LYS A 3 -5.33 8.16 22.78
CA LYS A 3 -4.39 7.76 21.73
C LYS A 3 -4.57 6.30 21.36
N LEU A 4 -4.42 5.95 20.08
CA LEU A 4 -4.42 4.58 19.57
C LEU A 4 -3.20 3.82 20.06
N MET A 5 -2.03 4.46 20.06
CA MET A 5 -0.79 3.85 20.52
C MET A 5 -0.49 4.19 21.98
N ASP A 6 -0.27 3.16 22.80
CA ASP A 6 0.26 3.35 24.14
C ASP A 6 1.71 3.87 24.13
N LYS A 7 2.23 4.26 25.29
CA LYS A 7 3.58 4.84 25.40
C LYS A 7 4.69 3.85 25.00
N GLU A 8 4.51 2.57 25.26
CA GLU A 8 5.51 1.56 24.91
C GLU A 8 5.59 1.39 23.40
N THR A 9 4.43 1.31 22.74
CA THR A 9 4.29 1.24 21.28
C THR A 9 4.86 2.48 20.62
N GLN A 10 4.54 3.68 21.12
CA GLN A 10 5.11 4.92 20.61
C GLN A 10 6.64 4.94 20.68
N ASN A 11 7.25 4.40 21.74
CA ASN A 11 8.71 4.32 21.83
C ASN A 11 9.31 3.39 20.77
N LYS A 12 8.74 2.20 20.59
CA LYS A 12 9.17 1.26 19.54
C LYS A 12 9.02 1.85 18.13
N VAL A 13 7.91 2.56 17.90
CA VAL A 13 7.68 3.25 16.62
C VAL A 13 8.74 4.33 16.40
N ARG A 14 9.07 5.15 17.42
CA ARG A 14 10.17 6.14 17.29
C ARG A 14 11.49 5.48 16.92
N GLU A 15 11.86 4.39 17.58
CA GLU A 15 13.09 3.64 17.28
C GLU A 15 13.11 3.15 15.82
N ILE A 16 11.99 2.64 15.30
CA ILE A 16 11.87 2.23 13.90
C ILE A 16 12.00 3.43 12.96
N LEU A 17 11.36 4.56 13.28
CA LEU A 17 11.36 5.76 12.45
C LEU A 17 12.73 6.48 12.41
N GLU A 18 13.67 6.14 13.29
CA GLU A 18 15.06 6.60 13.19
C GLU A 18 15.70 6.22 11.84
N GLU A 19 15.23 5.14 11.20
CA GLU A 19 15.72 4.67 9.89
C GLU A 19 15.31 5.55 8.70
N LEU A 20 14.37 6.49 8.87
CA LEU A 20 14.05 7.46 7.83
C LEU A 20 15.29 8.31 7.50
N THR A 21 15.65 8.47 6.24
CA THR A 21 16.70 9.40 5.78
C THR A 21 16.14 10.72 5.25
N GLU A 22 14.97 10.70 4.60
CA GLU A 22 14.33 11.87 4.00
C GLU A 22 12.87 12.01 4.47
N PRO A 23 12.25 13.20 4.32
CA PRO A 23 10.82 13.36 4.55
C PRO A 23 9.98 12.46 3.64
N VAL A 24 8.80 12.07 4.11
CA VAL A 24 7.80 11.32 3.34
C VAL A 24 6.44 11.95 3.51
N GLN A 25 5.63 11.89 2.46
CA GLN A 25 4.29 12.48 2.45
C GLN A 25 3.25 11.38 2.36
N ILE A 26 2.18 11.51 3.15
CA ILE A 26 1.03 10.62 3.13
C ILE A 26 -0.19 11.49 2.85
N PHE A 27 -0.85 11.23 1.72
CA PHE A 27 -2.13 11.86 1.40
C PHE A 27 -3.24 10.89 1.78
N LEU A 28 -4.05 11.27 2.77
CA LEU A 28 -5.24 10.53 3.19
C LEU A 28 -6.47 11.11 2.50
N PHE A 29 -7.14 10.30 1.70
CA PHE A 29 -8.48 10.57 1.19
C PHE A 29 -9.49 9.86 2.09
N LYS A 30 -10.30 10.63 2.81
CA LYS A 30 -11.26 10.12 3.78
C LYS A 30 -12.71 10.39 3.40
N ASN A 31 -13.59 9.52 3.84
CA ASN A 31 -15.03 9.76 3.91
C ASN A 31 -15.45 10.05 5.37
N ASP A 32 -16.75 10.22 5.60
CA ASP A 32 -17.35 10.42 6.93
C ASP A 32 -17.50 9.10 7.74
N GLY A 33 -16.79 8.03 7.36
CA GLY A 33 -16.87 6.71 8.02
C GLY A 33 -15.94 6.57 9.23
N GLU A 34 -16.28 5.69 10.16
CA GLU A 34 -15.50 5.46 11.38
C GLU A 34 -14.06 5.01 11.09
N TYR A 35 -13.87 4.15 10.08
CA TYR A 35 -12.52 3.72 9.68
C TYR A 35 -11.64 4.90 9.24
N SER A 36 -12.22 5.88 8.54
CA SER A 36 -11.50 7.10 8.13
C SER A 36 -11.01 7.93 9.31
N GLU A 37 -11.82 8.05 10.38
CA GLU A 37 -11.41 8.76 11.60
C GLU A 37 -10.25 8.05 12.30
N ILE A 38 -10.28 6.71 12.32
CA ILE A 38 -9.21 5.92 12.93
C ILE A 38 -7.91 6.05 12.12
N VAL A 39 -7.96 6.00 10.78
CA VAL A 39 -6.76 6.20 9.94
C VAL A 39 -6.21 7.62 10.12
N GLU A 40 -7.06 8.64 10.12
CA GLU A 40 -6.63 10.02 10.36
C GLU A 40 -5.96 10.18 11.72
N GLN A 41 -6.52 9.57 12.78
CA GLN A 41 -5.90 9.57 14.10
C GLN A 41 -4.55 8.85 14.09
N LEU A 42 -4.46 7.67 13.46
CA LEU A 42 -3.22 6.89 13.36
C LEU A 42 -2.11 7.70 12.70
N LEU A 43 -2.41 8.32 11.55
CA LEU A 43 -1.45 9.14 10.81
C LEU A 43 -1.08 10.42 11.59
N GLY A 44 -2.05 11.02 12.29
CA GLY A 44 -1.80 12.14 13.18
C GLY A 44 -0.83 11.78 14.31
N GLU A 45 -0.97 10.60 14.92
CA GLU A 45 -0.02 10.13 15.92
C GLU A 45 1.35 9.84 15.32
N LEU A 46 1.46 9.25 14.12
CA LEU A 46 2.76 9.07 13.46
C LEU A 46 3.48 10.40 13.19
N LYS A 47 2.75 11.41 12.73
CA LYS A 47 3.26 12.77 12.52
C LYS A 47 3.77 13.42 13.83
N GLU A 48 3.18 13.10 14.97
CA GLU A 48 3.67 13.56 16.28
C GLU A 48 4.94 12.80 16.76
N LEU A 49 5.20 11.61 16.22
CA LEU A 49 6.36 10.79 16.59
C LEU A 49 7.62 11.15 15.79
N ASP A 50 7.47 11.59 14.53
CA ASP A 50 8.58 11.99 13.68
C ASP A 50 8.21 13.13 12.72
N ASP A 51 8.96 14.24 12.79
CA ASP A 51 8.72 15.44 11.97
C ASP A 51 8.93 15.20 10.47
N ARG A 52 9.59 14.12 10.04
CA ARG A 52 9.78 13.76 8.63
C ARG A 52 8.51 13.20 7.99
N ILE A 53 7.56 12.72 8.79
CA ILE A 53 6.28 12.23 8.29
C ILE A 53 5.33 13.42 8.12
N LYS A 54 4.99 13.72 6.87
CA LYS A 54 4.01 14.74 6.51
C LYS A 54 2.70 14.05 6.14
N VAL A 55 1.60 14.57 6.66
CA VAL A 55 0.26 14.04 6.42
C VAL A 55 -0.63 15.20 6.01
N ASP A 56 -1.22 15.06 4.84
CA ASP A 56 -2.28 15.90 4.32
C ASP A 56 -3.55 15.07 4.18
N THR A 57 -4.69 15.66 4.53
CA THR A 57 -5.98 14.95 4.56
C THR A 57 -6.98 15.69 3.70
N TYR A 58 -7.61 14.94 2.81
CA TYR A 58 -8.60 15.42 1.86
C TYR A 58 -9.89 14.62 2.03
N HIS A 59 -11.03 15.26 1.86
CA HIS A 59 -12.30 14.54 1.80
C HIS A 59 -12.45 13.85 0.44
N SER A 60 -13.26 12.79 0.36
CA SER A 60 -13.45 11.94 -0.82
C SER A 60 -14.08 12.65 -2.03
N ASP A 61 -14.69 13.83 -1.82
CA ASP A 61 -15.23 14.70 -2.86
C ASP A 61 -14.24 15.81 -3.31
N SER A 62 -13.05 15.88 -2.71
CA SER A 62 -12.00 16.83 -3.09
C SER A 62 -11.56 16.62 -4.54
N GLU A 63 -11.30 17.72 -5.25
CA GLU A 63 -10.72 17.65 -6.61
C GLU A 63 -9.31 17.04 -6.62
N GLU A 64 -8.60 17.09 -5.48
CA GLU A 64 -7.25 16.52 -5.32
C GLU A 64 -7.20 15.03 -5.66
N ILE A 65 -8.30 14.29 -5.44
CA ILE A 65 -8.36 12.86 -5.74
C ILE A 65 -8.16 12.57 -7.23
N ASN A 66 -8.43 13.54 -8.12
CA ASN A 66 -8.26 13.37 -9.57
C ASN A 66 -6.79 13.27 -9.99
N ASN A 67 -5.86 13.67 -9.12
CA ASN A 67 -4.42 13.58 -9.39
C ASN A 67 -3.87 12.17 -9.16
N TYR A 68 -4.65 11.28 -8.55
CA TYR A 68 -4.22 9.95 -8.13
C TYR A 68 -5.17 8.89 -8.67
N ASP A 69 -4.62 7.76 -9.15
CA ASP A 69 -5.41 6.59 -9.53
C ASP A 69 -5.89 5.88 -8.25
N ILE A 70 -7.04 6.31 -7.73
CA ILE A 70 -7.69 5.82 -6.51
C ILE A 70 -9.12 5.39 -6.86
N GLU A 71 -9.52 4.21 -6.40
CA GLU A 71 -10.91 3.77 -6.57
C GLU A 71 -11.86 4.51 -5.63
N ARG A 72 -12.85 5.20 -6.21
CA ARG A 72 -13.79 6.06 -5.46
C ARG A 72 -14.76 5.32 -4.54
N ASP A 73 -14.81 3.99 -4.62
CA ASP A 73 -15.61 3.18 -3.72
C ASP A 73 -14.78 2.62 -2.55
N LEU A 74 -13.47 2.90 -2.50
CA LEU A 74 -12.55 2.39 -1.49
C LEU A 74 -12.01 3.55 -0.65
N PHE A 75 -12.67 3.85 0.47
CA PHE A 75 -12.21 4.82 1.47
C PHE A 75 -12.26 4.23 2.89
N PRO A 76 -11.30 4.57 3.77
CA PRO A 76 -10.19 5.51 3.56
C PRO A 76 -9.14 4.99 2.57
N ALA A 77 -8.53 5.91 1.81
CA ALA A 77 -7.44 5.61 0.90
C ALA A 77 -6.20 6.43 1.24
N MET A 78 -5.03 5.80 1.26
CA MET A 78 -3.75 6.48 1.47
C MET A 78 -2.89 6.38 0.22
N VAL A 79 -2.25 7.49 -0.14
CA VAL A 79 -1.18 7.58 -1.13
C VAL A 79 0.11 7.93 -0.40
N ILE A 80 1.19 7.19 -0.66
CA ILE A 80 2.51 7.49 -0.10
C ILE A 80 3.40 8.08 -1.20
N LEU A 81 3.97 9.25 -0.92
CA LEU A 81 4.90 9.98 -1.81
C LEU A 81 6.24 10.23 -1.10
N ASP A 82 7.29 10.45 -1.88
CA ASP A 82 8.55 10.94 -1.33
C ASP A 82 8.52 12.44 -0.97
N SER A 83 9.66 12.95 -0.51
CA SER A 83 9.86 14.34 -0.13
C SER A 83 9.64 15.33 -1.28
N GLU A 84 9.78 14.89 -2.54
CA GLU A 84 9.57 15.70 -3.74
C GLU A 84 8.13 15.63 -4.27
N GLY A 85 7.29 14.78 -3.68
CA GLY A 85 5.91 14.55 -4.11
C GLY A 85 5.78 13.57 -5.28
N ASN A 86 6.80 12.74 -5.53
CA ASN A 86 6.70 11.69 -6.54
C ASN A 86 5.82 10.55 -6.03
N ASP A 87 4.85 10.14 -6.86
CA ASP A 87 3.96 9.03 -6.58
C ASP A 87 4.54 7.72 -7.14
N TYR A 88 4.92 6.80 -6.24
CA TYR A 88 5.45 5.47 -6.58
C TYR A 88 4.36 4.42 -6.84
N GLY A 89 3.08 4.80 -6.89
CA GLY A 89 1.98 3.85 -7.07
C GLY A 89 1.68 3.02 -5.81
N ILE A 90 2.06 3.49 -4.62
CA ILE A 90 1.75 2.83 -3.35
C ILE A 90 0.37 3.28 -2.86
N ARG A 91 -0.54 2.34 -2.64
CA ARG A 91 -1.90 2.59 -2.16
C ARG A 91 -2.25 1.69 -0.99
N TYR A 92 -2.92 2.27 -0.01
CA TYR A 92 -3.62 1.52 1.02
C TYR A 92 -5.10 1.86 0.96
N TYR A 93 -5.94 0.84 1.00
CA TYR A 93 -7.37 0.96 1.17
C TYR A 93 -7.75 0.29 2.49
N GLY A 94 -8.33 1.08 3.39
CA GLY A 94 -8.73 0.65 4.73
C GLY A 94 -7.65 0.84 5.78
N ILE A 95 -7.90 0.39 7.01
CA ILE A 95 -6.96 0.60 8.12
C ILE A 95 -5.75 -0.34 8.02
N PRO A 96 -4.51 0.20 7.94
CA PRO A 96 -3.27 -0.59 8.03
C PRO A 96 -2.98 -0.97 9.50
N SER A 97 -3.80 -1.84 10.08
CA SER A 97 -3.74 -2.23 11.50
C SER A 97 -3.16 -3.63 11.71
N GLY A 98 -2.90 -3.97 12.97
CA GLY A 98 -2.33 -5.27 13.34
C GLY A 98 -0.96 -5.48 12.70
N TYR A 99 -0.78 -6.57 11.95
CA TYR A 99 0.47 -6.84 11.25
C TYR A 99 0.79 -5.80 10.16
N GLU A 100 -0.23 -5.21 9.53
CA GLU A 100 -0.03 -4.24 8.44
C GLU A 100 0.43 -2.87 8.92
N PHE A 101 0.30 -2.57 10.22
CA PHE A 101 0.90 -1.36 10.78
C PHE A 101 2.42 -1.37 10.62
N THR A 102 3.05 -2.55 10.82
CA THR A 102 4.48 -2.72 10.56
C THR A 102 4.80 -2.50 9.08
N THR A 103 3.96 -3.01 8.17
CA THR A 103 4.12 -2.81 6.73
C THR A 103 4.03 -1.34 6.34
N LEU A 104 3.15 -0.56 6.97
CA LEU A 104 3.08 0.89 6.77
C LEU A 104 4.42 1.55 7.14
N LEU A 105 4.95 1.28 8.34
CA LEU A 105 6.24 1.83 8.76
C LEU A 105 7.37 1.44 7.80
N GLN A 106 7.40 0.19 7.35
CA GLN A 106 8.39 -0.29 6.38
C GLN A 106 8.28 0.41 5.02
N ASN A 107 7.07 0.68 4.53
CA ASN A 107 6.91 1.43 3.27
C ASN A 107 7.31 2.89 3.42
N LEU A 108 7.05 3.53 4.57
CA LEU A 108 7.56 4.89 4.85
C LEU A 108 9.10 4.92 4.81
N ILE A 109 9.76 3.94 5.44
CA ILE A 109 11.23 3.81 5.39
C ILE A 109 11.71 3.55 3.97
N ALA A 110 11.05 2.63 3.24
CA ALA A 110 11.43 2.30 1.88
C ALA A 110 11.39 3.51 0.95
N VAL A 111 10.30 4.30 1.01
CA VAL A 111 10.13 5.53 0.21
C VAL A 111 11.11 6.62 0.64
N SER A 112 11.23 6.87 1.95
CA SER A 112 12.21 7.83 2.51
C SER A 112 13.63 7.55 2.02
N ASN A 113 14.00 6.27 1.96
CA ASN A 113 15.36 5.86 1.67
C ASN A 113 15.55 5.52 0.18
N ASN A 114 14.50 5.69 -0.64
CA ASN A 114 14.41 5.26 -2.03
C ASN A 114 15.02 3.85 -2.24
N SER A 115 14.56 2.90 -1.42
CA SER A 115 15.19 1.58 -1.30
C SER A 115 14.23 0.46 -1.66
N VAL A 116 14.69 -0.41 -2.57
CA VAL A 116 13.99 -1.64 -2.96
C VAL A 116 14.85 -2.84 -2.53
N THR A 117 14.35 -3.60 -1.56
CA THR A 117 15.01 -4.71 -0.88
C THR A 117 14.30 -6.06 -1.06
N SER A 118 13.06 -6.08 -1.58
CA SER A 118 12.28 -7.30 -1.78
C SER A 118 12.77 -8.17 -2.95
N PHE A 119 13.61 -7.60 -3.83
CA PHE A 119 14.00 -8.20 -5.10
C PHE A 119 15.52 -8.20 -5.30
N SER A 120 16.02 -9.28 -5.89
CA SER A 120 17.35 -9.37 -6.51
C SER A 120 17.48 -8.41 -7.70
N ASP A 121 18.71 -8.03 -8.05
CA ASP A 121 18.95 -7.09 -9.15
C ASP A 121 18.41 -7.60 -10.50
N GLU A 122 18.48 -8.91 -10.74
CA GLU A 122 17.89 -9.54 -11.93
C GLU A 122 16.37 -9.33 -12.00
N ASN A 123 15.67 -9.53 -10.88
CA ASN A 123 14.21 -9.36 -10.85
C ASN A 123 13.79 -7.88 -10.83
N LYS A 124 14.60 -6.99 -10.27
CA LYS A 124 14.41 -5.54 -10.41
C LYS A 124 14.44 -5.11 -11.88
N GLU A 125 15.39 -5.63 -12.66
CA GLU A 125 15.49 -5.36 -14.09
C GLU A 125 14.27 -5.87 -14.86
N LYS A 126 13.79 -7.08 -14.54
CA LYS A 126 12.56 -7.62 -15.16
C LYS A 126 11.33 -6.76 -14.86
N LEU A 127 11.14 -6.38 -13.59
CA LEU A 127 9.98 -5.58 -13.18
C LEU A 127 10.02 -4.16 -13.77
N SER A 128 11.19 -3.54 -13.88
CA SER A 128 11.34 -2.19 -14.45
C SER A 128 11.08 -2.13 -15.96
N GLN A 129 11.12 -3.27 -16.66
CA GLN A 129 10.85 -3.38 -18.10
C GLN A 129 9.36 -3.49 -18.45
N ILE A 130 8.47 -3.65 -17.47
CA ILE A 130 7.02 -3.77 -17.72
C ILE A 130 6.48 -2.46 -18.32
N ASP A 131 5.86 -2.55 -19.50
CA ASP A 131 5.36 -1.41 -20.29
C ASP A 131 3.83 -1.27 -20.27
N LYS A 132 3.12 -2.24 -19.69
CA LYS A 132 1.67 -2.22 -19.50
C LYS A 132 1.31 -1.67 -18.13
N LYS A 133 0.33 -0.76 -18.08
CA LYS A 133 -0.25 -0.30 -16.82
C LYS A 133 -0.93 -1.47 -16.10
N MET A 134 -0.54 -1.71 -14.85
CA MET A 134 -1.07 -2.79 -14.03
C MET A 134 -1.31 -2.34 -12.58
N ARG A 135 -2.20 -3.06 -11.90
CA ARG A 135 -2.38 -2.97 -10.45
C ARG A 135 -2.26 -4.35 -9.81
N ILE A 136 -1.52 -4.42 -8.72
CA ILE A 136 -1.30 -5.63 -7.90
C ILE A 136 -2.05 -5.42 -6.58
N ARG A 137 -3.21 -6.06 -6.49
CA ARG A 137 -4.15 -5.95 -5.37
C ARG A 137 -3.88 -7.04 -4.36
N VAL A 138 -3.53 -6.69 -3.14
CA VAL A 138 -3.28 -7.63 -2.06
C VAL A 138 -4.36 -7.43 -1.00
N PHE A 139 -5.30 -8.37 -0.96
CA PHE A 139 -6.31 -8.44 0.09
C PHE A 139 -5.72 -9.04 1.36
N VAL A 140 -5.96 -8.38 2.49
CA VAL A 140 -5.37 -8.72 3.78
C VAL A 140 -6.39 -8.64 4.91
N THR A 141 -6.02 -9.17 6.07
CA THR A 141 -6.74 -8.92 7.33
C THR A 141 -5.72 -8.57 8.44
N PRO A 142 -6.09 -7.77 9.46
CA PRO A 142 -5.17 -7.27 10.49
C PRO A 142 -4.40 -8.37 11.23
N THR A 143 -4.97 -9.57 11.33
CA THR A 143 -4.42 -10.70 12.10
C THR A 143 -3.57 -11.66 11.26
N CYS A 144 -3.45 -11.43 9.95
CA CYS A 144 -2.71 -12.27 9.01
C CYS A 144 -1.19 -12.02 9.10
N PRO A 145 -0.37 -12.97 9.60
CA PRO A 145 1.07 -12.74 9.77
C PRO A 145 1.85 -12.81 8.45
N TYR A 146 1.25 -13.35 7.39
CA TYR A 146 1.91 -13.51 6.08
C TYR A 146 1.60 -12.37 5.11
N CYS A 147 0.55 -11.60 5.39
CA CYS A 147 0.09 -10.49 4.56
C CYS A 147 1.13 -9.38 4.39
N PRO A 148 1.92 -9.01 5.41
CA PRO A 148 2.93 -7.95 5.27
C PRO A 148 3.90 -8.21 4.13
N ARG A 149 4.33 -9.47 3.95
CA ARG A 149 5.28 -9.83 2.90
C ARG A 149 4.70 -9.65 1.50
N ALA A 150 3.41 -9.95 1.32
CA ALA A 150 2.74 -9.82 0.03
C ALA A 150 2.51 -8.34 -0.32
N VAL A 151 2.01 -7.55 0.63
CA VAL A 151 1.80 -6.10 0.47
C VAL A 151 3.12 -5.40 0.18
N PHE A 152 4.17 -5.68 0.97
CA PHE A 152 5.47 -5.05 0.79
C PHE A 152 6.11 -5.40 -0.55
N ALA A 153 5.95 -6.62 -1.05
CA ALA A 153 6.41 -6.99 -2.39
C ALA A 153 5.65 -6.22 -3.49
N ALA A 154 4.33 -6.08 -3.37
CA ALA A 154 3.52 -5.31 -4.32
C ALA A 154 3.90 -3.82 -4.34
N HIS A 155 4.05 -3.19 -3.17
CA HIS A 155 4.48 -1.79 -3.06
C HIS A 155 5.89 -1.57 -3.59
N GLN A 156 6.82 -2.48 -3.31
CA GLN A 156 8.17 -2.38 -3.85
C GLN A 156 8.25 -2.61 -5.37
N ALA A 157 7.35 -3.43 -5.94
CA ALA A 157 7.24 -3.54 -7.39
C ALA A 157 6.75 -2.21 -8.00
N ALA A 158 5.81 -1.52 -7.35
CA ALA A 158 5.35 -0.19 -7.73
C ALA A 158 6.50 0.85 -7.69
N MET A 159 7.33 0.81 -6.64
CA MET A 159 8.52 1.68 -6.55
C MET A 159 9.52 1.50 -7.70
N LEU A 160 9.58 0.31 -8.30
CA LEU A 160 10.50 0.02 -9.41
C LEU A 160 10.00 0.49 -10.77
N ASN A 161 8.68 0.67 -10.93
CA ASN A 161 8.10 0.92 -12.24
C ASN A 161 6.80 1.75 -12.14
N PRO A 162 6.74 2.94 -12.77
CA PRO A 162 5.56 3.81 -12.73
C PRO A 162 4.31 3.22 -13.41
N ASN A 163 4.44 2.12 -14.15
CA ASN A 163 3.29 1.40 -14.70
C ASN A 163 2.63 0.44 -13.70
N ILE A 164 3.25 0.20 -12.53
CA ILE A 164 2.76 -0.72 -11.51
C ILE A 164 2.19 0.08 -10.35
N THR A 165 0.95 -0.19 -9.98
CA THR A 165 0.37 0.26 -8.71
C THR A 165 0.26 -0.94 -7.76
N GLY A 166 0.78 -0.81 -6.55
CA GLY A 166 0.63 -1.80 -5.49
C GLY A 166 -0.46 -1.34 -4.52
N GLU A 167 -1.46 -2.19 -4.28
CA GLU A 167 -2.64 -1.85 -3.50
C GLU A 167 -2.81 -2.83 -2.34
N MET A 168 -2.70 -2.36 -1.10
CA MET A 168 -3.20 -3.08 0.07
C MET A 168 -4.70 -2.83 0.22
N ILE A 169 -5.49 -3.89 0.41
CA ILE A 169 -6.94 -3.79 0.63
C ILE A 169 -7.31 -4.56 1.90
N GLU A 170 -7.83 -3.88 2.91
CA GLU A 170 -8.38 -4.56 4.10
C GLU A 170 -9.71 -5.24 3.74
N ALA A 171 -9.73 -6.58 3.78
CA ALA A 171 -10.79 -7.39 3.21
C ALA A 171 -12.12 -7.34 3.98
N ASN A 172 -12.09 -7.07 5.29
CA ASN A 172 -13.30 -7.00 6.12
C ASN A 172 -13.98 -5.63 6.05
N GLU A 173 -13.22 -4.57 5.77
CA GLU A 173 -13.72 -3.22 5.55
C GLU A 173 -14.39 -3.11 4.17
N PHE A 174 -13.87 -3.85 3.19
CA PHE A 174 -14.39 -3.86 1.82
C PHE A 174 -14.96 -5.22 1.39
N ASP A 175 -15.91 -5.75 2.18
CA ASP A 175 -16.57 -7.04 1.94
C ASP A 175 -17.09 -7.21 0.49
N ARG A 176 -17.61 -6.12 -0.12
CA ARG A 176 -18.18 -6.16 -1.48
C ARG A 176 -17.14 -6.59 -2.52
N ILE A 177 -16.00 -5.91 -2.55
CA ILE A 177 -14.93 -6.19 -3.50
C ILE A 177 -14.25 -7.52 -3.16
N SER A 178 -14.10 -7.86 -1.87
CA SER A 178 -13.61 -9.18 -1.46
C SER A 178 -14.51 -10.31 -1.97
N PHE A 179 -15.83 -10.13 -1.94
CA PHE A 179 -16.78 -11.08 -2.53
C PHE A 179 -16.65 -11.14 -4.06
N GLU A 180 -16.56 -10.00 -4.74
CA GLU A 180 -16.40 -9.93 -6.21
C GLU A 180 -15.15 -10.66 -6.71
N TYR A 181 -14.03 -10.54 -5.98
CA TYR A 181 -12.78 -11.25 -6.31
C TYR A 181 -12.70 -12.67 -5.75
N GLY A 182 -13.73 -13.14 -5.04
CA GLY A 182 -13.77 -14.50 -4.48
C GLY A 182 -12.74 -14.73 -3.36
N VAL A 183 -12.41 -13.69 -2.60
CA VAL A 183 -11.45 -13.74 -1.50
C VAL A 183 -12.00 -14.64 -0.39
N SER A 184 -11.34 -15.79 -0.20
CA SER A 184 -11.70 -16.78 0.83
C SER A 184 -10.60 -17.00 1.86
N SER A 185 -9.39 -16.53 1.58
CA SER A 185 -8.23 -16.61 2.46
C SER A 185 -7.25 -15.49 2.10
N VAL A 186 -6.40 -15.10 3.05
CA VAL A 186 -5.44 -14.00 2.86
C VAL A 186 -4.00 -14.43 3.19
N PRO A 187 -2.97 -13.81 2.59
CA PRO A 187 -3.09 -12.77 1.55
C PRO A 187 -3.63 -13.35 0.23
N HIS A 188 -4.54 -12.64 -0.42
CA HIS A 188 -5.03 -12.96 -1.77
C HIS A 188 -4.53 -11.86 -2.70
N THR A 189 -3.68 -12.23 -3.66
CA THR A 189 -3.15 -11.27 -4.63
C THR A 189 -3.90 -11.42 -5.95
N VAL A 190 -4.36 -10.30 -6.52
CA VAL A 190 -4.95 -10.22 -7.85
C VAL A 190 -4.13 -9.25 -8.68
N ILE A 191 -3.78 -9.66 -9.91
CA ILE A 191 -3.03 -8.84 -10.86
C ILE A 191 -3.96 -8.48 -12.00
N GLU A 192 -4.10 -7.18 -12.24
CA GLU A 192 -4.94 -6.64 -13.30
C GLU A 192 -4.13 -5.72 -14.21
N VAL A 193 -4.41 -5.77 -15.50
CA VAL A 193 -3.76 -4.97 -16.52
C VAL A 193 -4.81 -4.11 -17.20
N LYS A 194 -4.48 -2.84 -17.46
CA LYS A 194 -5.38 -1.90 -18.11
C LYS A 194 -5.42 -2.17 -19.62
N GLU A 195 -6.58 -2.58 -20.13
CA GLU A 195 -6.84 -2.82 -21.55
C GLU A 195 -8.03 -1.97 -22.01
N SER A 196 -7.85 -1.12 -23.02
CA SER A 196 -8.93 -0.30 -23.61
C SER A 196 -9.78 0.47 -22.57
N GLU A 197 -9.12 1.05 -21.56
CA GLU A 197 -9.70 1.74 -20.39
C GLU A 197 -10.34 0.87 -19.30
N GLU A 198 -10.37 -0.44 -19.45
CA GLU A 198 -10.89 -1.37 -18.44
C GLU A 198 -9.75 -2.10 -17.72
N TRP A 199 -9.94 -2.37 -16.43
CA TRP A 199 -9.05 -3.24 -15.67
C TRP A 199 -9.43 -4.70 -15.92
N VAL A 200 -8.52 -5.47 -16.49
CA VAL A 200 -8.73 -6.89 -16.81
C VAL A 200 -7.90 -7.74 -15.87
N LYS A 201 -8.54 -8.64 -15.12
CA LYS A 201 -7.85 -9.64 -14.29
C LYS A 201 -7.03 -10.58 -15.17
N LYS A 202 -5.72 -10.61 -14.95
CA LYS A 202 -4.75 -11.43 -15.69
C LYS A 202 -4.16 -12.55 -14.86
N GLY A 203 -4.11 -12.40 -13.55
CA GLY A 203 -3.59 -13.42 -12.64
C GLY A 203 -4.14 -13.29 -11.22
N GLU A 204 -4.07 -14.36 -10.46
CA GLU A 204 -4.31 -14.34 -9.02
C GLU A 204 -3.60 -15.49 -8.32
N PHE A 205 -3.25 -15.29 -7.05
CA PHE A 205 -2.70 -16.33 -6.20
C PHE A 205 -2.96 -16.05 -4.72
N VAL A 206 -2.94 -17.12 -3.92
CA VAL A 206 -3.13 -17.07 -2.46
C VAL A 206 -1.84 -17.41 -1.74
N GLY A 207 -1.55 -16.66 -0.68
CA GLY A 207 -0.38 -16.83 0.16
C GLY A 207 0.75 -15.87 -0.21
N ALA A 208 1.69 -15.71 0.73
CA ALA A 208 2.90 -14.95 0.46
C ALA A 208 3.82 -15.77 -0.44
N TYR A 209 3.89 -15.43 -1.72
CA TYR A 209 4.79 -16.09 -2.67
C TYR A 209 6.25 -15.70 -2.42
N PRO A 210 7.22 -16.62 -2.60
CA PRO A 210 8.63 -16.25 -2.67
C PRO A 210 8.88 -15.29 -3.84
N GLU A 211 9.96 -14.51 -3.75
CA GLU A 211 10.33 -13.49 -4.75
C GLU A 211 10.19 -13.97 -6.20
N ASN A 212 10.87 -15.07 -6.56
CA ASN A 212 10.87 -15.57 -7.94
C ASN A 212 9.46 -15.95 -8.43
N SER A 213 8.64 -16.56 -7.57
CA SER A 213 7.28 -16.93 -7.94
C SER A 213 6.38 -15.70 -8.07
N PHE A 214 6.55 -14.69 -7.21
CA PHE A 214 5.84 -13.43 -7.34
C PHE A 214 6.15 -12.75 -8.67
N VAL A 215 7.44 -12.61 -9.00
CA VAL A 215 7.90 -11.96 -10.23
C VAL A 215 7.42 -12.72 -11.46
N GLU A 216 7.44 -14.05 -11.43
CA GLU A 216 6.93 -14.90 -12.51
C GLU A 216 5.43 -14.64 -12.78
N GLU A 217 4.59 -14.55 -11.73
CA GLU A 217 3.17 -14.25 -11.89
C GLU A 217 2.91 -12.83 -12.41
N VAL A 218 3.71 -11.85 -11.97
CA VAL A 218 3.64 -10.47 -12.48
C VAL A 218 4.01 -10.39 -13.96
N LEU A 219 5.05 -11.12 -14.39
CA LEU A 219 5.47 -11.14 -15.80
C LEU A 219 4.47 -11.88 -16.69
N LYS A 220 3.91 -13.02 -16.24
CA LYS A 220 2.85 -13.74 -16.96
C LYS A 220 1.63 -12.87 -17.24
N ALA A 221 1.30 -11.95 -16.32
CA ALA A 221 0.14 -11.07 -16.49
C ALA A 221 0.29 -10.08 -17.66
N VAL A 222 1.51 -9.80 -18.11
CA VAL A 222 1.79 -8.85 -19.20
C VAL A 222 2.22 -9.49 -20.51
N GLU A 223 2.30 -10.82 -20.59
CA GLU A 223 2.40 -11.54 -21.86
C GLU A 223 1.11 -11.38 -22.68
#